data_AF-A0A166T874-F1
#
_entry.id   AF-A0A166T874-F1
#
_cell.length_a   1.000
_cell.length_b   1.000
_cell.length_c   1.000
_cell.angle_alpha   90.00
_cell.angle_beta   90.00
_cell.angle_gamma   90.00
#
_symmetry.space_group_name_H-M   'P 1'
#
loop_
_entity.id
_entity.type
_entity.pdbx_description
1 polymer ?
#
loop_
_entity_poly.entity_id
_entity_poly.type
_entity_poly.pdbx_seq_one_letter_code
_entity_poly.pdbx_strand_id
1 'polypeptide(L)'
;GSSALGWIAMGFGATMANSPMVIIWPNSDGSVTLSQRMATGHAMPTVVSSPPRVASLDMGLSNVLGSKLSFVYTVSSISPNPSAQPVIWALGSTPPPGASPDATLKQHVNSGTFTLDLTLPISSNRSVFLSVPLPKALLTRNTPSTTPTTTNISDSQSKGDKMIVIHGILCTVGFLGLLPLGVLIARWMRTFTTRWFTAHMFVQAVVSAPIIAAGVALASSAGDGNSQGGHDDQLHKTLGAALCVLYAGQLVGGAVIHWVKPKNSAGRPVQNYGHAVLGLLIIALAFWQVRIGYKYVYPEWTLSTVPMGVNTVWIVWVALIPILYVAGLALLPRQFRQESAAKAGRRQ
;
A
#
# COMPACT_ATOMS: atom_id res chain seq x y z
N GLY A 1 11.92 -17.33 -11.26
CA GLY A 1 11.42 -16.79 -9.98
C GLY A 1 11.41 -17.88 -8.92
N SER A 2 11.15 -17.56 -7.66
CA SER A 2 10.89 -18.54 -6.58
C SER A 2 9.49 -18.31 -6.00
N SER A 3 8.77 -19.41 -5.76
CA SER A 3 7.45 -19.53 -5.09
C SER A 3 6.24 -19.01 -5.88
N ALA A 4 5.51 -19.96 -6.51
CA ALA A 4 4.20 -19.84 -7.17
C ALA A 4 4.07 -18.73 -8.22
N LEU A 5 4.80 -18.83 -9.34
CA LEU A 5 4.47 -18.06 -10.53
C LEU A 5 3.18 -18.62 -11.13
N GLY A 6 2.12 -17.81 -11.12
CA GLY A 6 0.85 -18.12 -11.78
C GLY A 6 0.88 -17.80 -13.26
N TRP A 7 1.40 -16.63 -13.62
CA TRP A 7 1.59 -16.20 -15.02
C TRP A 7 2.64 -15.09 -15.12
N ILE A 8 3.26 -14.95 -16.28
CA ILE A 8 4.19 -13.86 -16.61
C ILE A 8 3.73 -13.15 -17.89
N ALA A 9 3.89 -11.84 -17.97
CA ALA A 9 3.61 -11.08 -19.17
C ALA A 9 4.77 -10.15 -19.54
N MET A 10 4.97 -9.98 -20.84
CA MET A 10 5.75 -8.89 -21.40
C MET A 10 4.90 -8.13 -22.43
N GLY A 11 4.74 -6.83 -22.22
CA GLY A 11 4.11 -5.89 -23.14
C GLY A 11 5.16 -5.06 -23.87
N PHE A 12 4.91 -4.79 -25.14
CA PHE A 12 5.87 -4.09 -26.00
C PHE A 12 5.36 -2.67 -26.24
N GLY A 13 5.79 -1.76 -25.36
CA GLY A 13 5.38 -0.37 -25.29
C GLY A 13 5.78 0.23 -23.93
N ALA A 14 5.51 1.51 -23.73
CA ALA A 14 5.89 2.23 -22.50
C ALA A 14 4.82 2.16 -21.39
N THR A 15 3.57 1.86 -21.74
CA THR A 15 2.41 1.84 -20.83
C THR A 15 1.52 0.64 -21.13
N MET A 16 0.66 0.24 -20.19
CA MET A 16 -0.25 -0.90 -20.38
C MET A 16 -1.25 -0.68 -21.54
N ALA A 17 -1.76 0.55 -21.65
CA ALA A 17 -2.71 0.93 -22.68
C ALA A 17 -2.10 0.82 -24.08
N ASN A 18 -2.80 0.14 -24.99
CA ASN A 18 -2.44 -0.07 -26.38
C ASN A 18 -1.09 -0.78 -26.59
N SER A 19 -0.53 -1.40 -25.55
CA SER A 19 0.64 -2.26 -25.68
C SER A 19 0.21 -3.67 -26.04
N PRO A 20 0.67 -4.22 -27.17
CA PRO A 20 0.55 -5.65 -27.46
C PRO A 20 1.41 -6.45 -26.48
N MET A 21 0.82 -7.49 -25.88
CA MET A 21 1.40 -8.29 -24.80
C MET A 21 1.47 -9.77 -25.16
N VAL A 22 2.51 -10.42 -24.66
CA VAL A 22 2.64 -11.89 -24.63
C VAL A 22 2.57 -12.31 -23.17
N ILE A 23 1.59 -13.15 -22.86
CA ILE A 23 1.31 -13.64 -21.51
C ILE A 23 1.46 -15.15 -21.53
N ILE A 24 2.21 -15.71 -20.58
CA ILE A 24 2.55 -17.13 -20.54
C ILE A 24 2.28 -17.68 -19.15
N TRP A 25 1.69 -18.87 -19.07
CA TRP A 25 1.50 -19.59 -17.82
C TRP A 25 1.54 -21.10 -17.98
N PRO A 26 1.99 -21.84 -16.93
CA PRO A 26 1.87 -23.29 -16.89
C PRO A 26 0.45 -23.71 -16.51
N ASN A 27 0.00 -24.84 -17.05
CA ASN A 27 -1.29 -25.46 -16.78
C ASN A 27 -1.14 -26.68 -15.86
N SER A 28 -2.24 -27.13 -15.24
CA SER A 28 -2.23 -28.28 -14.32
C SER A 28 -1.91 -29.61 -14.99
N ASP A 29 -2.10 -29.71 -16.31
CA ASP A 29 -1.77 -30.88 -17.12
C ASP A 29 -0.29 -30.89 -17.60
N GLY A 30 0.51 -29.91 -17.19
CA GLY A 30 1.90 -29.76 -17.59
C GLY A 30 2.12 -29.05 -18.92
N SER A 31 1.05 -28.69 -19.63
CA SER A 31 1.14 -27.84 -20.82
C SER A 31 1.42 -26.37 -20.44
N VAL A 32 1.80 -25.56 -21.42
CA VAL A 32 1.98 -24.11 -21.25
C VAL A 32 1.06 -23.39 -22.20
N THR A 33 0.36 -22.38 -21.69
CA THR A 33 -0.43 -21.48 -22.52
C THR A 33 0.39 -20.25 -22.87
N LEU A 34 0.46 -19.93 -24.16
CA LEU A 34 0.88 -18.62 -24.65
C LEU A 34 -0.36 -17.86 -25.13
N SER A 35 -0.55 -16.66 -24.61
CA SER A 35 -1.68 -15.78 -24.95
C SER A 35 -1.19 -14.43 -25.42
N GLN A 36 -1.66 -14.01 -26.60
CA GLN A 36 -1.37 -12.69 -27.13
C GLN A 36 -2.58 -11.77 -26.88
N ARG A 37 -2.35 -10.71 -26.10
CA ARG A 37 -3.42 -9.83 -25.65
C ARG A 37 -3.08 -8.35 -25.82
N MET A 38 -4.08 -7.50 -25.73
CA MET A 38 -3.92 -6.04 -25.71
C MET A 38 -4.93 -5.43 -24.73
N ALA A 39 -4.54 -4.38 -24.02
CA ALA A 39 -5.44 -3.61 -23.16
C ALA A 39 -5.70 -2.24 -23.79
N THR A 40 -6.91 -1.70 -23.60
CA THR A 40 -7.24 -0.30 -23.98
C THR A 40 -6.84 0.71 -22.91
N GLY A 41 -6.43 0.24 -21.73
CA GLY A 41 -6.13 1.04 -20.53
C GLY A 41 -5.52 0.19 -19.41
N HIS A 42 -5.76 0.58 -18.16
CA HIS A 42 -5.41 -0.21 -16.95
C HIS A 42 -6.54 -1.21 -16.62
N ALA A 43 -6.88 -2.06 -17.60
CA ALA A 43 -7.90 -3.08 -17.50
C ALA A 43 -7.33 -4.42 -17.99
N MET A 44 -7.97 -5.53 -17.60
CA MET A 44 -7.54 -6.86 -18.03
C MET A 44 -7.43 -6.91 -19.58
N PRO A 45 -6.26 -7.27 -20.12
CA PRO A 45 -6.08 -7.32 -21.56
C PRO A 45 -6.88 -8.48 -22.16
N THR A 46 -7.45 -8.25 -23.34
CA THR A 46 -8.25 -9.23 -24.08
C THR A 46 -7.43 -9.86 -25.20
N VAL A 47 -7.74 -11.11 -25.54
CA VAL A 47 -7.05 -11.83 -26.63
C VAL A 47 -7.22 -11.08 -27.95
N VAL A 48 -6.12 -10.98 -28.68
CA VAL A 48 -6.11 -10.43 -30.04
C VAL A 48 -6.14 -11.61 -31.01
N SER A 49 -7.24 -11.78 -31.74
CA SER A 49 -7.45 -12.93 -32.64
C SER A 49 -6.48 -12.95 -33.83
N SER A 50 -6.09 -11.78 -34.31
CA SER A 50 -5.14 -11.60 -35.43
C SER A 50 -4.08 -10.58 -35.04
N PRO A 51 -3.12 -10.96 -34.17
CA PRO A 51 -2.13 -10.03 -33.69
C PRO A 51 -1.19 -9.64 -34.85
N PRO A 52 -0.80 -8.35 -34.97
CA PRO A 52 0.13 -7.90 -36.02
C PRO A 52 1.47 -8.62 -36.03
N ARG A 53 1.83 -9.27 -34.92
CA ARG A 53 3.00 -10.11 -34.76
C ARG A 53 2.59 -11.38 -34.03
N VAL A 54 3.08 -12.53 -34.47
CA VAL A 54 2.79 -13.81 -33.83
C VAL A 54 3.96 -14.14 -32.91
N ALA A 55 3.65 -14.44 -31.64
CA ALA A 55 4.64 -14.94 -30.71
C ALA A 55 4.65 -16.48 -30.75
N SER A 56 5.83 -17.07 -30.81
CA SER A 56 6.02 -18.52 -30.88
C SER A 56 6.77 -19.03 -29.66
N LEU A 57 6.14 -19.93 -28.90
CA LEU A 57 6.71 -20.53 -27.68
C LEU A 57 7.72 -21.62 -28.06
N ASP A 58 8.89 -21.61 -27.42
CA ASP A 58 9.89 -22.66 -27.53
C ASP A 58 9.88 -23.53 -26.26
N MET A 59 9.24 -24.68 -26.35
CA MET A 59 9.16 -25.65 -25.24
C MET A 59 10.47 -26.40 -25.00
N GLY A 60 11.37 -26.47 -25.98
CA GLY A 60 12.67 -27.14 -25.83
C GLY A 60 13.65 -26.33 -24.98
N LEU A 61 13.49 -25.00 -24.98
CA LEU A 61 14.30 -24.06 -24.18
C LEU A 61 13.58 -23.54 -22.92
N SER A 62 12.28 -23.82 -22.78
CA SER A 62 11.51 -23.44 -21.60
C SER A 62 11.68 -24.48 -20.47
N ASN A 63 11.74 -24.00 -19.22
CA ASN A 63 11.74 -24.83 -18.03
C ASN A 63 10.43 -24.59 -17.27
N VAL A 64 9.60 -25.63 -17.23
CA VAL A 64 8.26 -25.60 -16.62
C VAL A 64 8.18 -26.45 -15.34
N LEU A 65 9.32 -26.98 -14.89
CA LEU A 65 9.40 -27.93 -13.78
C LEU A 65 10.26 -27.36 -12.63
N GLY A 66 9.88 -27.70 -11.40
CA GLY A 66 10.61 -27.28 -10.20
C GLY A 66 10.35 -25.83 -9.79
N SER A 67 11.22 -25.30 -8.92
CA SER A 67 11.00 -24.00 -8.27
C SER A 67 11.41 -22.79 -9.11
N LYS A 68 12.04 -22.98 -10.27
CA LYS A 68 12.57 -21.93 -11.15
C LYS A 68 12.02 -22.08 -12.57
N LEU A 69 10.84 -21.52 -12.79
CA LEU A 69 10.23 -21.46 -14.11
C LEU A 69 10.95 -20.46 -15.02
N SER A 70 11.12 -20.83 -16.29
CA SER A 70 11.61 -19.97 -17.37
C SER A 70 10.87 -20.27 -18.67
N PHE A 71 10.42 -19.23 -19.37
CA PHE A 71 9.74 -19.37 -20.65
C PHE A 71 10.55 -18.69 -21.74
N VAL A 72 10.70 -19.38 -22.86
CA VAL A 72 11.41 -18.89 -24.04
C VAL A 72 10.41 -18.79 -25.18
N TYR A 73 10.36 -17.64 -25.82
CA TYR A 73 9.51 -17.43 -27.00
C TYR A 73 10.17 -16.42 -27.94
N THR A 74 9.76 -16.46 -29.20
CA THR A 74 10.17 -15.48 -30.22
C THR A 74 9.00 -14.58 -30.58
N VAL A 75 9.29 -13.33 -30.91
CA VAL A 75 8.32 -12.36 -31.40
C VAL A 75 9.04 -11.30 -32.23
N SER A 76 8.45 -10.89 -33.35
CA SER A 76 9.02 -9.84 -34.20
C SER A 76 9.07 -8.49 -33.47
N SER A 77 10.17 -7.75 -33.65
CA SER A 77 10.31 -6.39 -33.10
C SER A 77 9.28 -5.43 -33.72
N ILE A 78 8.78 -4.49 -32.91
CA ILE A 78 7.84 -3.44 -33.35
C ILE A 78 8.40 -2.02 -33.16
N SER A 79 9.67 -1.90 -32.78
CA SER A 79 10.20 -0.57 -32.47
C SER A 79 10.45 0.23 -33.75
N PRO A 80 9.94 1.48 -33.85
CA PRO A 80 10.37 2.42 -34.87
C PRO A 80 11.87 2.75 -34.75
N ASN A 81 12.44 2.51 -33.57
CA ASN A 81 13.86 2.65 -33.30
C ASN A 81 14.53 1.27 -33.39
N PRO A 82 15.36 1.00 -34.41
CA PRO A 82 16.02 -0.30 -34.57
C PRO A 82 16.95 -0.65 -33.41
N SER A 83 17.29 0.32 -32.56
CA SER A 83 18.24 0.17 -31.47
C SER A 83 17.61 -0.03 -30.09
N ALA A 84 16.31 0.27 -29.90
CA ALA A 84 15.71 0.22 -28.56
C ALA A 84 14.20 -0.06 -28.59
N GLN A 85 13.71 -0.89 -27.68
CA GLN A 85 12.31 -1.26 -27.53
C GLN A 85 11.84 -1.04 -26.09
N PRO A 86 10.89 -0.14 -25.81
CA PRO A 86 10.23 -0.06 -24.51
C PRO A 86 9.46 -1.35 -24.24
N VAL A 87 9.61 -1.88 -23.02
CA VAL A 87 8.96 -3.10 -22.55
C VAL A 87 8.35 -2.82 -21.19
N ILE A 88 7.11 -3.26 -21.01
CA ILE A 88 6.49 -3.42 -19.70
C ILE A 88 6.47 -4.91 -19.36
N TRP A 89 6.57 -5.25 -18.09
CA TRP A 89 6.47 -6.63 -17.64
C TRP A 89 5.55 -6.74 -16.42
N ALA A 90 4.99 -7.91 -16.22
CA ALA A 90 4.10 -8.20 -15.10
C ALA A 90 4.19 -9.67 -14.66
N LEU A 91 3.98 -9.93 -13.38
CA LEU A 91 3.99 -11.25 -12.75
C LEU A 91 2.72 -11.44 -11.91
N GLY A 92 1.97 -12.51 -12.18
CA GLY A 92 0.87 -12.96 -11.34
C GLY A 92 1.28 -14.16 -10.49
N SER A 93 0.78 -14.21 -9.26
CA SER A 93 0.98 -15.36 -8.34
C SER A 93 -0.13 -16.41 -8.43
N THR A 94 -1.28 -16.04 -8.99
CA THR A 94 -2.44 -16.94 -9.12
C THR A 94 -2.52 -17.50 -10.54
N PRO A 95 -2.48 -18.83 -10.73
CA PRO A 95 -2.66 -19.45 -12.04
C PRO A 95 -4.05 -19.13 -12.63
N PRO A 96 -4.17 -18.88 -13.94
CA PRO A 96 -5.47 -18.74 -14.60
C PRO A 96 -6.30 -20.03 -14.55
N PRO A 97 -7.65 -19.94 -14.67
CA PRO A 97 -8.50 -21.12 -14.70
C PRO A 97 -8.35 -21.87 -16.04
N GLY A 98 -7.41 -22.81 -16.08
CA GLY A 98 -7.18 -23.72 -17.20
C GLY A 98 -6.28 -23.17 -18.31
N ALA A 99 -6.29 -23.88 -19.43
CA ALA A 99 -5.36 -23.69 -20.56
C ALA A 99 -5.85 -22.74 -21.66
N SER A 100 -7.02 -22.10 -21.50
CA SER A 100 -7.58 -21.27 -22.56
C SER A 100 -6.80 -19.96 -22.70
N PRO A 101 -6.36 -19.55 -23.91
CA PRO A 101 -5.65 -18.29 -24.09
C PRO A 101 -6.44 -17.05 -23.65
N ASP A 102 -7.77 -17.10 -23.55
CA ASP A 102 -8.63 -16.00 -23.06
C ASP A 102 -8.98 -16.09 -21.57
N ALA A 103 -8.42 -17.04 -20.83
CA ALA A 103 -8.68 -17.25 -19.41
C ALA A 103 -8.56 -15.95 -18.59
N THR A 104 -9.46 -15.80 -17.61
CA THR A 104 -9.45 -14.63 -16.71
C THR A 104 -8.15 -14.60 -15.91
N LEU A 105 -7.42 -13.49 -16.01
CA LEU A 105 -6.19 -13.27 -15.27
C LEU A 105 -6.53 -12.49 -14.01
N LYS A 106 -6.09 -12.98 -12.86
CA LYS A 106 -5.95 -12.11 -11.68
C LYS A 106 -4.85 -11.11 -11.96
N GLN A 107 -5.02 -9.88 -11.49
CA GLN A 107 -4.04 -8.83 -11.71
C GLN A 107 -2.67 -9.22 -11.14
N HIS A 108 -1.62 -8.75 -11.80
CA HIS A 108 -0.26 -9.01 -11.39
C HIS A 108 0.01 -8.48 -9.98
N VAL A 109 0.84 -9.20 -9.23
CA VAL A 109 1.37 -8.78 -7.93
C VAL A 109 2.64 -7.94 -8.07
N ASN A 110 3.28 -7.98 -9.24
CA ASN A 110 4.45 -7.18 -9.53
C ASN A 110 4.50 -6.80 -11.01
N SER A 111 4.98 -5.60 -11.31
CA SER A 111 5.11 -5.09 -12.67
C SER A 111 6.15 -3.99 -12.73
N GLY A 112 6.63 -3.71 -13.93
CA GLY A 112 7.54 -2.61 -14.16
C GLY A 112 7.76 -2.34 -15.63
N THR A 113 8.68 -1.43 -15.91
CA THR A 113 9.07 -1.04 -17.26
C THR A 113 10.58 -1.08 -17.40
N PHE A 114 11.05 -1.37 -18.61
CA PHE A 114 12.45 -1.27 -19.00
C PHE A 114 12.57 -0.97 -20.50
N THR A 115 13.76 -0.59 -20.95
CA THR A 115 14.06 -0.43 -22.38
C THR A 115 15.03 -1.53 -22.79
N LEU A 116 14.61 -2.36 -23.74
CA LEU A 116 15.45 -3.38 -24.34
C LEU A 116 16.33 -2.75 -25.43
N ASP A 117 17.65 -2.76 -25.24
CA ASP A 117 18.62 -2.35 -26.25
C ASP A 117 18.82 -3.50 -27.25
N LEU A 118 18.49 -3.25 -28.51
CA LEU A 118 18.55 -4.23 -29.61
C LEU A 118 19.90 -4.22 -30.34
N THR A 119 20.83 -3.33 -29.98
CA THR A 119 22.17 -3.23 -30.59
C THR A 119 23.20 -4.13 -29.91
N LEU A 120 22.87 -4.66 -28.72
CA LEU A 120 23.78 -5.49 -27.95
C LEU A 120 23.82 -6.93 -28.49
N PRO A 121 25.01 -7.54 -28.63
CA PRO A 121 25.11 -8.92 -29.09
C PRO A 121 24.47 -9.89 -28.09
N ILE A 122 23.74 -10.87 -28.60
CA ILE A 122 23.21 -11.99 -27.81
C ILE A 122 24.37 -12.93 -27.50
N SER A 123 25.01 -12.76 -26.34
CA SER A 123 26.05 -13.69 -25.88
C SER A 123 25.42 -14.89 -25.16
N SER A 124 25.55 -16.08 -25.73
CA SER A 124 25.04 -17.36 -25.19
C SER A 124 25.57 -17.73 -23.80
N ASN A 125 26.65 -17.09 -23.33
CA ASN A 125 27.18 -17.24 -21.96
C ASN A 125 26.69 -16.17 -20.96
N ARG A 126 25.90 -15.20 -21.40
CA ARG A 126 25.21 -14.26 -20.52
C ARG A 126 23.73 -14.58 -20.54
N SER A 127 23.34 -15.51 -19.68
CA SER A 127 22.04 -15.41 -19.04
C SER A 127 21.98 -14.03 -18.40
N VAL A 128 21.31 -13.07 -19.03
CA VAL A 128 20.85 -11.88 -18.33
C VAL A 128 19.76 -12.38 -17.40
N PHE A 129 20.18 -12.98 -16.28
CA PHE A 129 19.29 -13.28 -15.20
C PHE A 129 18.79 -11.93 -14.73
N LEU A 130 17.54 -11.59 -15.07
CA LEU A 130 16.76 -10.61 -14.32
C LEU A 130 16.52 -11.23 -12.93
N SER A 131 17.57 -11.26 -12.14
CA SER A 131 17.53 -11.60 -10.74
C SER A 131 16.87 -10.40 -10.08
N VAL A 132 15.55 -10.49 -9.89
CA VAL A 132 14.82 -9.63 -8.97
C VAL A 132 15.57 -9.74 -7.63
N PRO A 133 16.20 -8.66 -7.11
CA PRO A 133 17.00 -8.75 -5.92
C PRO A 133 16.10 -9.15 -4.75
N LEU A 134 16.40 -10.30 -4.14
CA LEU A 134 15.93 -10.59 -2.78
C LEU A 134 16.64 -9.61 -1.82
N PRO A 135 15.98 -9.09 -0.76
CA PRO A 135 16.63 -8.18 0.18
C PRO A 135 17.92 -8.77 0.77
N LYS A 136 18.97 -7.95 0.77
CA LYS A 136 20.32 -8.21 1.27
C LYS A 136 20.32 -8.84 2.67
N ALA A 137 20.87 -10.04 2.79
CA ALA A 137 21.59 -10.46 3.99
C ALA A 137 23.00 -10.91 3.59
N LEU A 138 23.96 -10.04 3.93
CA LEU A 138 25.39 -10.25 4.16
C LEU A 138 26.18 -11.11 3.16
N LEU A 139 26.95 -10.48 2.26
CA LEU A 139 28.30 -10.91 1.89
C LEU A 139 29.15 -9.71 1.43
N THR A 140 30.19 -9.41 2.18
CA THR A 140 31.32 -8.55 1.80
C THR A 140 32.29 -9.34 0.92
N ARG A 141 32.52 -8.91 -0.33
CA ARG A 141 33.74 -9.26 -1.08
C ARG A 141 34.04 -8.22 -2.14
N ASN A 142 35.20 -7.57 -2.00
CA ASN A 142 35.75 -6.62 -2.95
C ASN A 142 36.38 -7.36 -4.14
N THR A 143 35.93 -7.07 -5.35
CA THR A 143 36.70 -7.24 -6.60
C THR A 143 36.32 -6.12 -7.57
N PRO A 144 37.28 -5.44 -8.21
CA PRO A 144 37.00 -4.32 -9.12
C PRO A 144 36.65 -4.87 -10.51
N SER A 145 35.54 -4.42 -11.11
CA SER A 145 35.26 -4.68 -12.53
C SER A 145 34.47 -3.54 -13.17
N THR A 146 35.04 -3.08 -14.29
CA THR A 146 34.63 -2.10 -15.29
C THR A 146 33.12 -2.02 -15.50
N THR A 147 32.57 -0.82 -15.32
CA THR A 147 31.13 -0.48 -15.36
C THR A 147 30.61 -0.33 -16.80
N PRO A 148 29.61 -1.12 -17.24
CA PRO A 148 28.66 -0.71 -18.26
C PRO A 148 27.45 -0.04 -17.60
N THR A 149 27.05 1.12 -18.10
CA THR A 149 25.88 1.88 -17.64
C THR A 149 24.59 1.14 -18.01
N THR A 150 24.06 0.35 -17.08
CA THR A 150 22.71 -0.25 -17.18
C THR A 150 21.68 0.71 -16.59
N THR A 151 20.77 1.23 -17.41
CA THR A 151 19.65 2.07 -16.97
C THR A 151 18.52 1.23 -16.35
N ASN A 152 18.59 1.11 -15.02
CA ASN A 152 17.51 1.40 -14.05
C ASN A 152 16.16 0.63 -14.08
N ILE A 153 16.18 -0.70 -14.17
CA ILE A 153 15.02 -1.56 -13.79
C ILE A 153 14.79 -1.53 -12.27
N SER A 154 15.88 -1.35 -11.51
CA SER A 154 15.87 -1.21 -10.05
C SER A 154 15.28 0.12 -9.57
N ASP A 155 15.33 1.18 -10.38
CA ASP A 155 15.07 2.54 -9.89
C ASP A 155 13.56 2.84 -9.81
N SER A 156 12.74 2.35 -10.74
CA SER A 156 11.28 2.52 -10.73
C SER A 156 10.60 1.64 -9.67
N GLN A 157 10.98 0.36 -9.56
CA GLN A 157 10.53 -0.53 -8.47
C GLN A 157 10.92 0.04 -7.10
N SER A 158 12.15 0.57 -6.96
CA SER A 158 12.57 1.20 -5.71
C SER A 158 11.73 2.43 -5.33
N LYS A 159 11.20 3.18 -6.31
CA LYS A 159 10.38 4.37 -6.04
C LYS A 159 9.02 3.97 -5.47
N GLY A 160 8.35 2.98 -6.06
CA GLY A 160 7.08 2.44 -5.56
C GLY A 160 7.22 1.86 -4.14
N ASP A 161 8.23 1.02 -3.94
CA ASP A 161 8.53 0.43 -2.62
C ASP A 161 8.79 1.52 -1.56
N LYS A 162 9.58 2.55 -1.91
CA LYS A 162 9.83 3.70 -1.04
C LYS A 162 8.54 4.46 -0.72
N MET A 163 7.66 4.67 -1.69
CA MET A 163 6.38 5.36 -1.45
C MET A 163 5.46 4.58 -0.51
N ILE A 164 5.37 3.26 -0.67
CA ILE A 164 4.60 2.38 0.22
C ILE A 164 5.17 2.40 1.65
N VAL A 165 6.50 2.36 1.78
CA VAL A 165 7.18 2.48 3.08
C VAL A 165 6.89 3.83 3.74
N ILE A 166 7.01 4.94 2.99
CA ILE A 166 6.76 6.28 3.53
C ILE A 166 5.28 6.44 3.90
N HIS A 167 4.34 5.94 3.10
CA HIS A 167 2.92 5.87 3.46
C HIS A 167 2.73 5.18 4.81
N GLY A 168 3.30 3.98 4.97
CA GLY A 168 3.20 3.20 6.20
C GLY A 168 3.75 3.96 7.42
N ILE A 169 4.88 4.65 7.27
CA ILE A 169 5.49 5.46 8.33
C ILE A 169 4.60 6.65 8.69
N LEU A 170 4.22 7.47 7.71
CA LEU A 170 3.42 8.68 7.97
C LEU A 170 2.05 8.34 8.55
N CYS A 171 1.37 7.33 8.02
CA CYS A 171 0.09 6.89 8.55
C CYS A 171 0.22 6.28 9.96
N THR A 172 1.29 5.54 10.25
CA THR A 172 1.53 5.03 11.62
C THR A 172 1.80 6.18 12.60
N VAL A 173 2.65 7.14 12.25
CA VAL A 173 2.94 8.32 13.09
C VAL A 173 1.68 9.14 13.32
N GLY A 174 0.90 9.41 12.27
CA GLY A 174 -0.36 10.14 12.38
C GLY A 174 -1.39 9.41 13.24
N PHE A 175 -1.78 8.20 12.82
CA PHE A 175 -2.90 7.48 13.42
C PHE A 175 -2.59 6.79 14.77
N LEU A 176 -1.38 6.26 14.97
CA LEU A 176 -1.00 5.55 16.20
C LEU A 176 -0.12 6.38 17.14
N GLY A 177 0.48 7.46 16.66
CA GLY A 177 1.25 8.39 17.48
C GLY A 177 0.44 9.62 17.87
N LEU A 178 0.17 10.48 16.89
CA LEU A 178 -0.36 11.82 17.13
C LEU A 178 -1.84 11.84 17.53
N LEU A 179 -2.69 11.02 16.91
CA LEU A 179 -4.11 10.97 17.31
C LEU A 179 -4.30 10.51 18.76
N PRO A 180 -3.67 9.40 19.22
CA PRO A 180 -3.69 9.02 20.63
C PRO A 180 -3.09 10.07 21.55
N LEU A 181 -1.98 10.73 21.16
CA LEU A 181 -1.40 11.81 21.93
C LEU A 181 -2.42 12.95 22.16
N GLY A 182 -3.11 13.38 21.11
CA GLY A 182 -4.17 14.38 21.23
C GLY A 182 -5.29 13.94 22.17
N VAL A 183 -5.71 12.68 22.11
CA VAL A 183 -6.72 12.10 23.01
C VAL A 183 -6.24 12.10 24.47
N LEU A 184 -4.99 11.71 24.72
CA LEU A 184 -4.39 11.70 26.05
C LEU A 184 -4.21 13.11 26.62
N ILE A 185 -3.80 14.09 25.81
CA ILE A 185 -3.77 15.52 26.20
C ILE A 185 -5.15 15.96 26.70
N ALA A 186 -6.20 15.68 25.93
CA ALA A 186 -7.56 16.04 26.32
C ALA A 186 -8.07 15.30 27.56
N ARG A 187 -7.61 14.07 27.80
CA ARG A 187 -7.99 13.29 28.98
C ARG A 187 -7.28 13.78 30.24
N TRP A 188 -5.96 13.93 30.18
CA TRP A 188 -5.13 14.21 31.34
C TRP A 188 -5.08 15.70 31.69
N MET A 189 -5.03 16.61 30.71
CA MET A 189 -4.81 18.04 30.99
C MET A 189 -6.09 18.82 31.30
N ARG A 190 -7.26 18.27 30.96
CA ARG A 190 -8.55 18.97 31.07
C ARG A 190 -8.88 19.47 32.48
N THR A 191 -8.38 18.80 33.52
CA THR A 191 -8.62 19.20 34.92
C THR A 191 -7.56 20.12 35.51
N PHE A 192 -6.50 20.43 34.77
CA PHE A 192 -5.34 21.18 35.25
C PHE A 192 -5.10 22.51 34.53
N THR A 193 -5.48 22.63 33.26
CA THR A 193 -5.29 23.87 32.49
C THR A 193 -6.41 24.07 31.49
N THR A 194 -6.79 25.32 31.24
CA THR A 194 -7.79 25.69 30.21
C THR A 194 -7.26 25.55 28.78
N ARG A 195 -5.92 25.52 28.61
CA ARG A 195 -5.25 25.38 27.31
C ARG A 195 -5.33 23.96 26.72
N TRP A 196 -5.89 22.99 27.46
CA TRP A 196 -6.04 21.60 27.02
C TRP A 196 -6.74 21.50 25.66
N PHE A 197 -7.76 22.35 25.43
CA PHE A 197 -8.53 22.32 24.20
C PHE A 197 -7.70 22.78 23.00
N THR A 198 -6.99 23.91 23.14
CA THR A 198 -6.11 24.43 22.08
C THR A 198 -5.01 23.43 21.74
N ALA A 199 -4.38 22.81 22.75
CA ALA A 199 -3.38 21.77 22.54
C ALA A 199 -3.94 20.55 21.82
N HIS A 200 -5.11 20.05 22.25
CA HIS A 200 -5.81 18.96 21.58
C HIS A 200 -6.12 19.30 20.12
N MET A 201 -6.78 20.43 19.88
CA MET A 201 -7.14 20.88 18.53
C MET A 201 -5.91 21.03 17.64
N PHE A 202 -4.84 21.64 18.13
CA PHE A 202 -3.61 21.83 17.37
C PHE A 202 -2.97 20.50 16.97
N VAL A 203 -2.82 19.56 17.91
CA VAL A 203 -2.25 18.23 17.60
C VAL A 203 -3.13 17.49 16.59
N GLN A 204 -4.46 17.50 16.75
CA GLN A 204 -5.34 16.79 15.82
C GLN A 204 -5.40 17.49 14.45
N ALA A 205 -5.87 18.73 14.41
CA ALA A 205 -6.19 19.39 13.13
C ALA A 205 -4.95 19.96 12.41
N VAL A 206 -3.98 20.52 13.13
CA VAL A 206 -2.87 21.26 12.52
C VAL A 206 -1.67 20.35 12.24
N VAL A 207 -1.38 19.42 13.15
CA VAL A 207 -0.22 18.52 13.00
C VAL A 207 -0.62 17.18 12.36
N SER A 208 -1.64 16.49 12.90
CA SER A 208 -1.96 15.13 12.45
C SER A 208 -2.60 15.11 11.07
N ALA A 209 -3.51 16.04 10.77
CA ALA A 209 -4.22 16.07 9.49
C ALA A 209 -3.30 16.15 8.26
N PRO A 210 -2.32 17.07 8.16
CA PRO A 210 -1.43 17.11 6.99
C PRO A 210 -0.52 15.88 6.88
N ILE A 211 -0.04 15.33 8.01
CA ILE A 211 0.80 14.11 8.00
C ILE A 211 0.00 12.91 7.49
N ILE A 212 -1.22 12.73 7.99
CA ILE A 212 -2.12 11.66 7.55
C ILE A 212 -2.48 11.84 6.08
N ALA A 213 -2.84 13.05 5.66
CA ALA A 213 -3.17 13.34 4.27
C ALA A 213 -2.00 13.06 3.32
N ALA A 214 -0.78 13.46 3.69
CA ALA A 214 0.43 13.16 2.92
C ALA A 214 0.67 11.65 2.81
N GLY A 215 0.54 10.92 3.93
CA GLY A 215 0.64 9.46 3.92
C GLY A 215 -0.36 8.81 2.97
N VAL A 216 -1.64 9.20 3.04
CA VAL A 216 -2.70 8.66 2.17
C VAL A 216 -2.48 9.02 0.70
N ALA A 217 -2.08 10.26 0.40
CA ALA A 217 -1.79 10.69 -0.97
C ALA A 217 -0.64 9.90 -1.61
N LEU A 218 0.38 9.53 -0.81
CA LEU A 218 1.47 8.67 -1.28
C LEU A 218 0.99 7.25 -1.62
N ALA A 219 0.05 6.68 -0.86
CA ALA A 219 -0.54 5.38 -1.23
C ALA A 219 -1.34 5.46 -2.53
N SER A 220 -2.15 6.51 -2.71
CA SER A 220 -2.92 6.71 -3.95
C SER A 220 -2.06 6.96 -5.18
N SER A 221 -0.84 7.47 -5.01
CA SER A 221 0.11 7.69 -6.11
C SER A 221 1.08 6.51 -6.31
N ALA A 222 1.19 5.60 -5.33
CA ALA A 222 1.94 4.35 -5.45
C ALA A 222 1.13 3.23 -6.13
N GLY A 223 -0.20 3.32 -6.14
CA GLY A 223 -1.09 2.38 -6.84
C GLY A 223 -1.59 2.96 -8.16
N ASP A 224 -1.58 2.15 -9.22
CA ASP A 224 -2.15 2.51 -10.53
C ASP A 224 -3.69 2.49 -10.51
N GLY A 225 -4.35 3.18 -9.56
CA GLY A 225 -5.80 3.45 -9.49
C GLY A 225 -6.79 2.28 -9.48
N ASN A 226 -6.37 1.08 -9.88
CA ASN A 226 -7.17 -0.07 -10.29
C ASN A 226 -6.49 -1.40 -9.94
N SER A 227 -5.35 -1.38 -9.24
CA SER A 227 -4.66 -2.57 -8.76
C SER A 227 -5.52 -3.33 -7.75
N GLN A 228 -6.20 -4.39 -8.19
CA GLN A 228 -6.84 -5.37 -7.32
C GLN A 228 -5.74 -6.24 -6.71
N GLY A 229 -5.21 -5.83 -5.56
CA GLY A 229 -4.51 -6.74 -4.68
C GLY A 229 -5.48 -7.78 -4.13
N GLY A 230 -4.97 -8.71 -3.32
CA GLY A 230 -5.76 -9.72 -2.63
C GLY A 230 -6.85 -9.13 -1.75
N HIS A 231 -7.62 -10.02 -1.11
CA HIS A 231 -8.70 -9.62 -0.22
C HIS A 231 -8.26 -8.61 0.86
N ASP A 232 -7.06 -8.80 1.43
CA ASP A 232 -6.52 -7.94 2.48
C ASP A 232 -6.11 -6.54 1.98
N ASP A 233 -5.63 -6.43 0.74
CA ASP A 233 -5.34 -5.13 0.10
C ASP A 233 -6.61 -4.33 -0.14
N GLN A 234 -7.65 -4.98 -0.68
CA GLN A 234 -8.95 -4.34 -0.87
C GLN A 234 -9.56 -3.93 0.48
N LEU A 235 -9.50 -4.81 1.48
CA LEU A 235 -9.95 -4.51 2.84
C LEU A 235 -9.20 -3.30 3.41
N HIS A 236 -7.87 -3.26 3.28
CA HIS A 236 -7.05 -2.14 3.73
C HIS A 236 -7.41 -0.83 3.02
N LYS A 237 -7.57 -0.83 1.70
CA LYS A 237 -7.95 0.37 0.94
C LYS A 237 -9.32 0.89 1.36
N THR A 238 -10.32 0.01 1.45
CA THR A 238 -11.69 0.40 1.82
C THR A 238 -11.77 0.86 3.28
N LEU A 239 -11.20 0.12 4.23
CA LEU A 239 -11.16 0.51 5.64
C LEU A 239 -10.36 1.79 5.85
N GLY A 240 -9.24 1.98 5.14
CA GLY A 240 -8.42 3.18 5.21
C GLY A 240 -9.15 4.42 4.72
N ALA A 241 -9.88 4.31 3.60
CA ALA A 241 -10.72 5.39 3.09
C ALA A 241 -11.85 5.74 4.07
N ALA A 242 -12.55 4.73 4.59
CA ALA A 242 -13.59 4.92 5.59
C ALA A 242 -13.04 5.60 6.86
N LEU A 243 -11.85 5.19 7.33
CA LEU A 243 -11.19 5.78 8.48
C LEU A 243 -10.83 7.26 8.25
N CYS A 244 -10.40 7.63 7.04
CA CYS A 244 -10.13 9.03 6.68
C CYS A 244 -11.41 9.88 6.71
N VAL A 245 -12.53 9.34 6.20
CA VAL A 245 -13.84 10.01 6.25
C VAL A 245 -14.30 10.20 7.70
N LEU A 246 -14.20 9.16 8.54
CA LEU A 246 -14.53 9.25 9.96
C LEU A 246 -13.66 10.29 10.67
N TYR A 247 -12.36 10.33 10.37
CA TYR A 247 -11.44 11.31 10.93
C TYR A 247 -11.78 12.75 10.50
N ALA A 248 -12.07 12.99 9.23
CA ALA A 248 -12.53 14.31 8.75
C ALA A 248 -13.85 14.71 9.45
N GLY A 249 -14.80 13.80 9.55
CA GLY A 249 -16.05 14.00 10.28
C GLY A 249 -15.83 14.32 11.76
N GLN A 250 -14.85 13.68 12.41
CA GLN A 250 -14.47 13.96 13.79
C GLN A 250 -13.88 15.36 13.97
N LEU A 251 -13.07 15.85 13.03
CA LEU A 251 -12.54 17.22 13.03
C LEU A 251 -13.67 18.25 12.87
N VAL A 252 -14.55 18.04 11.88
CA VAL A 252 -15.72 18.91 11.66
C VAL A 252 -16.63 18.89 12.89
N GLY A 253 -16.94 17.71 13.43
CA GLY A 253 -17.76 17.57 14.64
C GLY A 253 -17.15 18.28 15.84
N GLY A 254 -15.81 18.22 16.01
CA GLY A 254 -15.10 18.98 17.03
C GLY A 254 -15.24 20.49 16.86
N ALA A 255 -15.14 20.98 15.63
CA ALA A 255 -15.30 22.39 15.29
C ALA A 255 -16.76 22.87 15.50
N VAL A 256 -17.74 22.06 15.11
CA VAL A 256 -19.17 22.33 15.37
C VAL A 256 -19.44 22.41 16.87
N ILE A 257 -18.91 21.49 17.68
CA ILE A 257 -19.05 21.55 19.14
C ILE A 257 -18.44 22.83 19.71
N HIS A 258 -17.36 23.33 19.09
CA HIS A 258 -16.72 24.57 19.51
C HIS A 258 -17.56 25.80 19.19
N TRP A 259 -18.08 25.93 17.96
CA TRP A 259 -18.80 27.13 17.51
C TRP A 259 -20.30 27.11 17.80
N VAL A 260 -20.93 25.94 17.82
CA VAL A 260 -22.37 25.76 18.05
C VAL A 260 -22.60 25.33 19.50
N LYS A 261 -22.78 26.31 20.38
CA LYS A 261 -23.10 26.10 21.81
C LYS A 261 -24.62 26.10 22.03
N PRO A 262 -25.22 25.01 22.56
CA PRO A 262 -26.64 25.02 22.89
C PRO A 262 -26.91 25.99 24.04
N LYS A 263 -27.90 26.89 23.84
CA LYS A 263 -28.21 28.01 24.75
C LYS A 263 -28.75 27.56 26.12
N ASN A 264 -29.43 26.42 26.19
CA ASN A 264 -30.16 25.97 27.39
C ASN A 264 -29.72 24.59 27.93
N SER A 265 -28.44 24.23 27.80
CA SER A 265 -27.97 22.90 28.21
C SER A 265 -27.86 22.78 29.75
N ALA A 266 -28.70 21.94 30.37
CA ALA A 266 -28.60 21.59 31.80
C ALA A 266 -27.32 20.77 32.13
N GLY A 267 -26.72 20.14 31.11
CA GLY A 267 -25.59 19.22 31.23
C GLY A 267 -24.47 19.50 30.22
N ARG A 268 -23.52 18.56 30.12
CA ARG A 268 -22.67 18.50 28.93
C ARG A 268 -23.54 18.17 27.72
N PRO A 269 -23.46 18.91 26.61
CA PRO A 269 -24.25 18.62 25.43
C PRO A 269 -23.95 17.21 24.88
N VAL A 270 -24.98 16.49 24.41
CA VAL A 270 -24.86 15.11 23.88
C VAL A 270 -23.78 14.96 22.80
N GLN A 271 -23.60 16.00 21.97
CA GLN A 271 -22.54 16.08 20.95
C GLN A 271 -21.11 15.87 21.53
N ASN A 272 -20.86 16.23 22.79
CA ASN A 272 -19.54 16.04 23.42
C ASN A 272 -19.26 14.55 23.70
N TYR A 273 -20.29 13.80 24.09
CA TYR A 273 -20.17 12.35 24.29
C TYR A 273 -20.00 11.65 22.95
N GLY A 274 -20.79 12.04 21.94
CA GLY A 274 -20.66 11.53 20.57
C GLY A 274 -19.25 11.73 20.01
N HIS A 275 -18.68 12.93 20.14
CA HIS A 275 -17.29 13.21 19.74
C HIS A 275 -16.27 12.34 20.49
N ALA A 276 -16.45 12.12 21.80
CA ALA A 276 -15.53 11.27 22.56
C ALA A 276 -15.61 9.80 22.11
N VAL A 277 -16.81 9.25 21.92
CA VAL A 277 -17.02 7.86 21.49
C VAL A 277 -16.50 7.64 20.07
N LEU A 278 -16.84 8.53 19.13
CA LEU A 278 -16.35 8.46 17.75
C LEU A 278 -14.81 8.56 17.70
N GLY A 279 -14.22 9.46 18.49
CA GLY A 279 -12.77 9.58 18.59
C GLY A 279 -12.09 8.30 19.07
N LEU A 280 -12.64 7.62 20.09
CA LEU A 280 -12.11 6.33 20.56
C LEU A 280 -12.29 5.21 19.52
N LEU A 281 -13.42 5.19 18.82
CA LEU A 281 -13.66 4.25 17.73
C LEU A 281 -12.63 4.41 16.60
N ILE A 282 -12.32 5.65 16.20
CA ILE A 282 -11.30 5.94 15.20
C ILE A 282 -9.93 5.41 15.63
N ILE A 283 -9.54 5.59 16.90
CA ILE A 283 -8.27 5.03 17.41
C ILE A 283 -8.27 3.49 17.33
N ALA A 284 -9.36 2.83 17.73
CA ALA A 284 -9.46 1.38 17.66
C ALA A 284 -9.35 0.86 16.21
N LEU A 285 -10.09 1.48 15.29
CA LEU A 285 -10.03 1.15 13.86
C LEU A 285 -8.64 1.44 13.27
N ALA A 286 -7.97 2.51 13.70
CA ALA A 286 -6.60 2.80 13.28
C ALA A 286 -5.60 1.70 13.67
N PHE A 287 -5.68 1.16 14.89
CA PHE A 287 -4.84 0.04 15.30
C PHE A 287 -5.05 -1.18 14.40
N TRP A 288 -6.32 -1.51 14.10
CA TRP A 288 -6.66 -2.60 13.20
C TRP A 288 -6.17 -2.36 11.77
N GLN A 289 -6.37 -1.16 11.25
CA GLN A 289 -5.95 -0.74 9.91
C GLN A 289 -4.44 -0.86 9.73
N VAL A 290 -3.65 -0.38 10.69
CA VAL A 290 -2.18 -0.50 10.65
C VAL A 290 -1.76 -1.97 10.75
N ARG A 291 -2.45 -2.78 11.57
CA ARG A 291 -2.17 -4.22 11.69
C ARG A 291 -2.34 -4.96 10.36
N ILE A 292 -3.42 -4.69 9.64
CA ILE A 292 -3.63 -5.26 8.31
C ILE A 292 -2.54 -4.78 7.35
N GLY A 293 -2.24 -3.47 7.38
CA GLY A 293 -1.25 -2.84 6.51
C GLY A 293 0.12 -3.50 6.59
N TYR A 294 0.75 -3.54 7.76
CA TYR A 294 2.12 -4.07 7.85
C TYR A 294 2.19 -5.61 7.77
N LYS A 295 1.13 -6.33 8.14
CA LYS A 295 1.16 -7.79 8.26
C LYS A 295 0.80 -8.50 6.95
N TYR A 296 -0.14 -7.96 6.19
CA TYR A 296 -0.67 -8.62 4.99
C TYR A 296 -0.39 -7.82 3.72
N VAL A 297 -0.65 -6.51 3.74
CA VAL A 297 -0.49 -5.66 2.54
C VAL A 297 0.98 -5.36 2.24
N TYR A 298 1.78 -5.04 3.25
CA TYR A 298 3.19 -4.71 3.04
C TYR A 298 3.98 -5.86 2.38
N PRO A 299 3.85 -7.14 2.83
CA PRO A 299 4.48 -8.26 2.12
C PRO A 299 3.96 -8.50 0.72
N GLU A 300 2.68 -8.24 0.47
CA GLU A 300 2.08 -8.38 -0.86
C GLU A 300 2.72 -7.41 -1.86
N TRP A 301 2.91 -6.15 -1.46
CA TRP A 301 3.39 -5.10 -2.35
C TRP A 301 4.91 -5.00 -2.44
N THR A 302 5.63 -5.26 -1.35
CA THR A 302 7.10 -5.11 -1.30
C THR A 302 7.85 -6.42 -1.45
N LEU A 303 7.14 -7.56 -1.51
CA LEU A 303 7.71 -8.92 -1.48
C LEU A 303 8.68 -9.14 -0.29
N SER A 304 8.49 -8.37 0.78
CA SER A 304 9.35 -8.34 1.96
C SER A 304 8.50 -8.22 3.22
N THR A 305 9.00 -8.74 4.33
CA THR A 305 8.32 -8.66 5.62
C THR A 305 8.92 -7.56 6.48
N VAL A 306 8.08 -6.85 7.23
CA VAL A 306 8.59 -5.94 8.26
C VAL A 306 9.33 -6.71 9.36
N PRO A 307 10.34 -6.12 10.02
CA PRO A 307 11.03 -6.75 11.14
C PRO A 307 10.07 -7.15 12.26
N MET A 308 10.35 -8.26 12.95
CA MET A 308 9.55 -8.78 14.07
C MET A 308 9.28 -7.71 15.15
N GLY A 309 10.25 -6.80 15.36
CA GLY A 309 10.14 -5.68 16.31
C GLY A 309 8.95 -4.77 16.04
N VAL A 310 8.51 -4.59 14.79
CA VAL A 310 7.33 -3.79 14.44
C VAL A 310 6.07 -4.39 15.07
N ASN A 311 5.92 -5.71 15.00
CA ASN A 311 4.80 -6.41 15.62
C ASN A 311 4.85 -6.33 17.15
N THR A 312 6.04 -6.44 17.74
CA THR A 312 6.23 -6.27 19.20
C THR A 312 5.82 -4.88 19.65
N VAL A 313 6.30 -3.83 18.95
CA VAL A 313 5.94 -2.45 19.24
C VAL A 313 4.42 -2.25 19.13
N TRP A 314 3.79 -2.76 18.07
CA TRP A 314 2.34 -2.66 17.92
C TRP A 314 1.57 -3.31 19.07
N ILE A 315 1.99 -4.51 19.54
CA ILE A 315 1.35 -5.20 20.67
C ILE A 315 1.47 -4.40 21.97
N VAL A 316 2.66 -3.87 22.25
CA VAL A 316 2.87 -3.01 23.42
C VAL A 316 2.01 -1.75 23.32
N TRP A 317 1.96 -1.13 22.15
CA TRP A 317 1.25 0.14 21.95
C TRP A 317 -0.27 0.02 22.00
N VAL A 318 -0.83 -1.05 21.43
CA VAL A 318 -2.28 -1.32 21.46
C VAL A 318 -2.79 -1.61 22.87
N ALA A 319 -1.91 -2.08 23.78
CA ALA A 319 -2.23 -2.25 25.20
C ALA A 319 -2.00 -0.96 26.00
N LEU A 320 -0.86 -0.30 25.79
CA LEU A 320 -0.43 0.87 26.56
C LEU A 320 -1.40 2.05 26.40
N ILE A 321 -1.82 2.37 25.18
CA ILE A 321 -2.67 3.53 24.91
C ILE A 321 -4.03 3.43 25.62
N PRO A 322 -4.78 2.31 25.52
CA PRO A 322 -6.00 2.12 26.31
C PRO A 322 -5.76 2.19 27.82
N ILE A 323 -4.68 1.59 28.34
CA ILE A 323 -4.34 1.63 29.78
C ILE A 323 -4.17 3.08 30.23
N LEU A 324 -3.38 3.88 29.50
CA LEU A 324 -3.16 5.30 29.82
C LEU A 324 -4.45 6.12 29.74
N TYR A 325 -5.34 5.80 28.80
CA TYR A 325 -6.64 6.47 28.70
C TYR A 325 -7.55 6.14 29.89
N VAL A 326 -7.65 4.85 30.24
CA VAL A 326 -8.46 4.35 31.36
C VAL A 326 -7.93 4.88 32.69
N ALA A 327 -6.62 4.88 32.91
CA ALA A 327 -5.99 5.47 34.09
C ALA A 327 -6.37 6.95 34.26
N GLY A 328 -6.43 7.71 33.16
CA GLY A 328 -6.88 9.09 33.17
C GLY A 328 -8.36 9.29 33.57
N LEU A 329 -9.20 8.23 33.54
CA LEU A 329 -10.58 8.31 34.03
C LEU A 329 -10.64 8.50 35.55
N ALA A 330 -9.57 8.21 36.29
CA ALA A 330 -9.46 8.55 37.71
C ALA A 330 -9.65 10.05 37.99
N LEU A 331 -9.45 10.92 36.99
CA LEU A 331 -9.67 12.36 37.09
C LEU A 331 -11.13 12.79 36.87
N LEU A 332 -12.04 11.89 36.50
CA LEU A 332 -13.46 12.21 36.26
C LEU A 332 -14.15 12.85 37.47
N PRO A 333 -13.99 12.38 38.72
CA PRO A 333 -14.63 13.01 39.87
C PRO A 333 -14.18 14.46 40.09
N ARG A 334 -12.91 14.76 39.79
CA ARG A 334 -12.38 16.13 39.81
C ARG A 334 -13.00 16.97 38.70
N GLN A 335 -13.07 16.43 37.49
CA GLN A 335 -13.68 17.10 36.34
C GLN A 335 -15.15 17.46 36.61
N PHE A 336 -15.95 16.54 37.15
CA PHE A 336 -17.36 16.79 37.47
C PHE A 336 -17.53 17.87 38.55
N ARG A 337 -16.68 17.89 39.58
CA ARG A 337 -16.69 18.95 40.60
C ARG A 337 -16.42 20.33 39.99
N GLN A 338 -15.41 20.45 39.12
CA GLN A 338 -15.08 21.71 38.44
C GLN A 338 -16.23 22.22 37.56
N GLU A 339 -16.89 21.31 36.83
CA GLU A 339 -18.03 21.68 35.97
C GLU A 339 -19.27 22.08 36.77
N SER A 340 -19.55 21.41 37.89
CA SER A 340 -20.64 21.81 38.79
C SER A 340 -20.38 23.19 39.41
N ALA A 341 -19.15 23.47 39.86
CA ALA A 341 -18.78 24.78 40.39
C ALA A 341 -18.90 25.89 39.33
N ALA A 342 -18.43 25.65 38.11
CA ALA A 342 -18.55 26.60 37.00
C ALA A 342 -20.01 26.89 36.61
N LYS A 343 -20.93 25.92 36.79
CA LYS A 343 -22.37 26.15 36.60
C LYS A 343 -22.98 27.00 37.71
N ALA A 344 -22.61 26.74 38.97
CA ALA A 344 -23.11 27.51 40.10
C ALA A 344 -22.74 29.00 39.98
N GLY A 345 -21.49 29.30 39.59
CA GLY A 345 -21.03 30.68 39.39
C GLY A 345 -21.64 31.42 38.18
N ARG A 346 -22.31 30.73 37.25
CA ARG A 346 -23.04 31.37 36.12
C ARG A 346 -24.50 31.70 36.44
N ARG A 347 -25.02 31.20 37.57
CA ARG A 347 -26.40 31.42 38.01
C ARG A 347 -26.53 32.56 39.04
N GLN A 348 -25.40 33.05 39.57
CA GLN A 348 -25.30 34.25 40.39
C GLN A 348 -25.08 35.47 39.48
#